data_AF-A0A2H0G851-F1
#
_entry.id   AF-A0A2H0G851-F1
#
_cell.length_a   1.000
_cell.length_b   1.000
_cell.length_c   1.000
_cell.angle_alpha   90.00
_cell.angle_beta   90.00
_cell.angle_gamma   90.00
#
_symmetry.space_group_name_H-M   'P 1'
#
loop_
_entity.id
_entity.type
_entity.pdbx_description
1 polymer ?
#
loop_
_entity_poly.entity_id
_entity_poly.type
_entity_poly.pdbx_seq_one_letter_code
_entity_poly.pdbx_strand_id
1 'polypeptide(L)'
;MKIIVTIIFLLTFTPSFSQTNEVTLNKKKKQNIEISYSSGELKEKGKKKLMKKLSSTNSGRINGVMAYFKHGKWIEFYKNGKKKRIVIYNKDEIVSVKKEWDENGNRIN
;
A
#
# COMPACT_ATOMS: atom_id res chain seq x y z
N MET A 1 -69.41 6.06 -13.42
CA MET A 1 -68.58 5.46 -12.36
C MET A 1 -67.24 5.08 -13.00
N LYS A 2 -66.42 6.05 -13.41
CA LYS A 2 -65.40 6.74 -12.58
C LYS A 2 -64.48 5.69 -11.95
N ILE A 3 -63.58 5.07 -12.73
CA ILE A 3 -62.14 5.44 -12.88
C ILE A 3 -61.33 5.41 -11.56
N ILE A 4 -61.98 5.21 -10.40
CA ILE A 4 -61.39 5.43 -9.07
C ILE A 4 -60.72 4.16 -8.52
N VAL A 5 -61.01 2.98 -9.05
CA VAL A 5 -60.50 1.72 -8.47
C VAL A 5 -59.04 1.44 -8.87
N THR A 6 -58.51 2.06 -9.92
CA THR A 6 -57.19 1.72 -10.46
C THR A 6 -56.02 2.54 -9.89
N ILE A 7 -56.27 3.53 -9.03
CA ILE A 7 -55.24 4.45 -8.52
C ILE A 7 -54.70 4.06 -7.13
N ILE A 8 -55.32 3.11 -6.43
CA ILE A 8 -54.93 2.78 -5.04
C ILE A 8 -53.86 1.68 -4.95
N PHE A 9 -53.49 1.03 -6.06
CA PHE A 9 -52.54 -0.10 -6.03
C PHE A 9 -51.13 0.24 -6.55
N LEU A 10 -50.73 1.51 -6.53
CA LEU A 10 -49.42 1.94 -7.08
C LEU A 10 -48.54 2.70 -6.07
N LEU A 11 -48.67 2.43 -4.76
CA LEU A 11 -47.96 3.21 -3.72
C LEU A 11 -47.27 2.38 -2.61
N THR A 12 -47.12 1.06 -2.72
CA THR A 12 -46.55 0.25 -1.62
C THR A 12 -45.43 -0.69 -2.01
N PHE A 13 -44.61 -0.34 -3.00
CA PHE A 13 -43.36 -1.07 -3.21
C PHE A 13 -42.19 -0.15 -3.52
N THR A 14 -41.77 0.61 -2.51
CA THR A 14 -40.39 1.09 -2.46
C THR A 14 -39.55 -0.04 -1.87
N PRO A 15 -38.74 -0.76 -2.66
CA PRO A 15 -37.69 -1.58 -2.06
C PRO A 15 -36.78 -0.61 -1.31
N SER A 16 -36.85 -0.66 0.02
CA SER A 16 -35.89 0.02 0.89
C SER A 16 -34.55 -0.66 0.66
N PHE A 17 -33.78 -0.13 -0.29
CA PHE A 17 -32.40 -0.55 -0.51
C PHE A 17 -31.62 -0.11 0.73
N SER A 18 -31.56 -0.99 1.73
CA SER A 18 -30.68 -0.81 2.88
C SER A 18 -29.27 -0.88 2.33
N GLN A 19 -28.64 0.29 2.19
CA GLN A 19 -27.22 0.38 1.88
C GLN A 19 -26.50 -0.14 3.13
N THR A 20 -26.21 -1.44 3.16
CA THR A 20 -25.30 -1.98 4.15
C THR A 20 -23.95 -1.33 3.85
N ASN A 21 -23.53 -0.43 4.74
CA ASN A 21 -22.14 -0.02 4.82
C ASN A 21 -21.36 -1.23 5.31
N GLU A 22 -21.16 -2.23 4.44
CA GLU A 22 -20.03 -3.12 4.60
C GLU A 22 -18.80 -2.22 4.49
N VAL A 23 -18.28 -1.81 5.65
CA VAL A 23 -16.93 -1.27 5.76
C VAL A 23 -16.04 -2.36 5.22
N THR A 24 -15.78 -2.30 3.91
CA THR A 24 -14.85 -3.18 3.26
C THR A 24 -13.51 -2.81 3.88
N LEU A 25 -13.09 -3.55 4.91
CA LEU A 25 -11.79 -3.39 5.56
C LEU A 25 -10.75 -3.46 4.45
N ASN A 26 -10.33 -2.28 4.01
CA ASN A 26 -9.65 -2.05 2.76
C ASN A 26 -8.39 -2.92 2.78
N LYS A 27 -8.41 -4.00 1.99
CA LYS A 27 -7.35 -5.01 1.89
C LYS A 27 -6.01 -4.29 1.87
N LYS A 28 -5.18 -4.48 2.92
CA LYS A 28 -3.82 -3.97 3.11
C LYS A 28 -3.20 -3.47 1.79
N LYS A 29 -3.42 -2.19 1.45
CA LYS A 29 -3.02 -1.62 0.15
C LYS A 29 -1.50 -1.74 0.03
N LYS A 30 -1.04 -2.67 -0.80
CA LYS A 30 0.36 -2.81 -1.19
C LYS A 30 0.54 -2.14 -2.55
N GLN A 31 1.63 -1.41 -2.71
CA GLN A 31 1.99 -0.75 -3.97
C GLN A 31 3.35 -1.29 -4.42
N ASN A 32 3.46 -1.67 -5.69
CA ASN A 32 4.77 -1.90 -6.31
C ASN A 32 5.39 -0.54 -6.59
N ILE A 33 6.65 -0.38 -6.22
CA ILE A 33 7.39 0.86 -6.37
C ILE A 33 8.68 0.53 -7.11
N GLU A 34 8.96 1.34 -8.12
CA GLU A 34 10.24 1.40 -8.81
C GLU A 34 10.72 2.84 -8.72
N ILE A 35 11.95 3.02 -8.25
CA ILE A 35 12.60 4.31 -8.11
C ILE A 35 13.84 4.27 -8.98
N SER A 36 14.01 5.29 -9.81
CA SER A 36 15.15 5.45 -10.70
C SER A 36 16.09 6.56 -10.22
N TYR A 37 17.34 6.52 -10.68
CA TYR A 37 18.28 7.62 -10.58
C TYR A 37 17.84 8.79 -11.47
N SER A 38 18.47 9.96 -11.31
CA SER A 38 18.29 11.09 -12.22
C SER A 38 18.70 10.77 -13.66
N SER A 39 19.59 9.79 -13.86
CA SER A 39 19.96 9.23 -15.17
C SER A 39 18.86 8.38 -15.81
N GLY A 40 17.77 8.06 -15.09
CA GLY A 40 16.69 7.18 -15.56
C GLY A 40 16.91 5.69 -15.24
N GLU A 41 18.13 5.28 -14.90
CA GLU A 41 18.45 3.89 -14.53
C GLU A 41 17.74 3.48 -13.24
N LEU A 42 17.29 2.22 -13.17
CA LEU A 42 16.60 1.70 -11.99
C LEU A 42 17.54 1.71 -10.78
N LYS A 43 17.10 2.32 -9.68
CA LYS A 43 17.84 2.41 -8.42
C LYS A 43 17.36 1.38 -7.41
N GLU A 44 16.06 1.27 -7.24
CA GLU A 44 15.48 0.29 -6.34
C GLU A 44 14.06 -0.09 -6.75
N LYS A 45 13.68 -1.35 -6.47
CA LYS A 45 12.31 -1.79 -6.62
C LYS A 45 11.85 -2.69 -5.49
N GLY A 46 10.57 -2.60 -5.16
CA GLY A 46 9.96 -3.43 -4.13
C GLY A 46 8.51 -3.08 -3.90
N LYS A 47 8.02 -3.41 -2.70
CA LYS A 47 6.63 -3.16 -2.30
C LYS A 47 6.59 -2.23 -1.10
N LYS A 48 5.76 -1.20 -1.19
CA LYS A 48 5.32 -0.42 -0.03
C LYS A 48 3.98 -0.92 0.47
N LYS A 49 3.76 -0.86 1.78
CA LYS A 49 2.51 -1.27 2.43
C LYS A 49 1.98 -0.11 3.27
N LEU A 50 0.69 0.16 3.15
CA LEU A 50 0.01 1.13 4.00
C LEU A 50 -0.03 0.63 5.45
N MET A 51 0.52 1.39 6.37
CA MET A 51 0.59 1.08 7.80
C MET A 51 0.41 2.36 8.63
N LYS A 52 -0.06 2.22 9.87
CA LYS A 52 -0.21 3.34 10.80
C LYS A 52 1.17 3.72 11.37
N LYS A 53 1.61 4.95 11.11
CA LYS A 53 2.74 5.61 11.80
C LYS A 53 2.22 6.20 13.09
N LEU A 54 2.88 5.89 14.20
CA LEU A 54 2.55 6.50 15.50
C LEU A 54 3.64 7.52 15.85
N SER A 55 3.24 8.65 16.41
CA SER A 55 4.13 9.63 17.02
C SER A 55 3.58 10.02 18.39
N SER A 56 4.47 10.24 19.35
CA SER A 56 4.09 10.73 20.68
C SER A 56 4.47 12.21 20.80
N THR A 57 3.62 13.00 21.44
CA THR A 57 3.93 14.38 21.83
C THR A 57 4.63 14.40 23.18
N ASN A 58 5.27 15.52 23.53
CA ASN A 58 5.89 15.70 24.86
C ASN A 58 4.88 15.57 26.01
N SER A 59 3.58 15.74 25.74
CA SER A 59 2.49 15.52 26.69
C SER A 59 2.02 14.07 26.80
N GLY A 60 2.67 13.12 26.12
CA GLY A 60 2.33 11.70 26.12
C GLY A 60 1.14 11.32 25.22
N ARG A 61 0.54 12.28 24.51
CA ARG A 61 -0.54 11.98 23.55
C ARG A 61 0.05 11.23 22.35
N ILE A 62 -0.65 10.18 21.90
CA ILE A 62 -0.25 9.39 20.73
C ILE A 62 -1.11 9.79 19.54
N ASN A 63 -0.45 10.28 18.49
CA ASN A 63 -1.07 10.58 17.21
C ASN A 63 -0.73 9.48 16.19
N GLY A 64 -1.67 9.22 15.26
CA GLY A 64 -1.52 8.17 14.26
C GLY A 64 -1.85 8.64 12.85
N VAL A 65 -0.91 8.50 11.91
CA VAL A 65 -1.11 8.85 10.50
C VAL A 65 -0.91 7.61 9.63
N MET A 66 -1.77 7.39 8.64
CA MET A 66 -1.57 6.31 7.66
C MET A 66 -0.51 6.71 6.64
N ALA A 67 0.52 5.88 6.47
CA ALA A 67 1.61 6.12 5.53
C ALA A 67 2.08 4.83 4.86
N TYR A 68 2.75 4.96 3.71
CA TYR A 68 3.31 3.83 2.96
C TYR A 68 4.77 3.60 3.32
N PHE A 69 5.07 2.40 3.82
CA PHE A 69 6.41 2.00 4.24
C PHE A 69 6.95 0.87 3.37
N LYS A 70 8.26 0.85 3.11
CA LYS A 70 8.95 -0.30 2.53
C LYS A 70 8.68 -1.54 3.39
N HIS A 71 8.25 -2.62 2.75
CA HIS A 71 7.92 -3.85 3.43
C HIS A 71 8.19 -5.07 2.55
N GLY A 72 8.79 -6.10 3.13
CA GLY A 72 9.19 -7.32 2.43
C GLY A 72 10.46 -7.12 1.61
N LYS A 73 10.57 -7.88 0.51
CA LYS A 73 11.78 -7.91 -0.33
C LYS A 73 11.89 -6.65 -1.20
N TRP A 74 13.07 -6.04 -1.16
CA TRP A 74 13.51 -4.95 -2.01
C TRP A 74 14.80 -5.34 -2.72
N ILE A 75 14.95 -4.88 -3.96
CA ILE A 75 16.15 -5.07 -4.77
C ILE A 75 16.71 -3.68 -5.06
N GLU A 76 17.97 -3.47 -4.73
CA GLU A 76 18.71 -2.25 -5.01
C GLU A 76 19.73 -2.52 -6.12
N PHE A 77 19.98 -1.51 -6.93
CA PHE A 77 20.85 -1.56 -8.10
C PHE A 77 21.90 -0.47 -8.02
N TYR A 78 23.03 -0.70 -8.66
CA TYR A 78 23.99 0.34 -8.98
C TYR A 78 23.49 1.17 -10.16
N LYS A 79 23.95 2.41 -10.27
CA LYS A 79 23.96 3.18 -11.52
C LYS A 79 24.88 2.40 -12.47
N ASN A 80 24.58 2.02 -13.71
CA ASN A 80 25.11 0.82 -14.42
C ASN A 80 24.13 -0.35 -14.45
N GLY A 81 23.08 -0.32 -13.61
CA GLY A 81 21.96 -1.26 -13.64
C GLY A 81 22.25 -2.65 -13.06
N LYS A 82 23.47 -2.94 -12.59
CA LYS A 82 23.79 -4.21 -11.93
C LYS A 82 23.15 -4.27 -10.55
N LYS A 83 22.76 -5.48 -10.12
CA LYS A 83 22.20 -5.69 -8.78
C LYS A 83 23.24 -5.35 -7.74
N LYS A 84 22.85 -4.53 -6.75
CA LYS A 84 23.67 -4.18 -5.60
C LYS A 84 23.39 -5.09 -4.42
N ARG A 85 22.12 -5.20 -4.02
CA ARG A 85 21.72 -6.06 -2.90
C ARG A 85 20.23 -6.38 -2.90
N ILE A 86 19.89 -7.43 -2.17
CA ILE A 86 18.51 -7.79 -1.83
C ILE A 86 18.32 -7.59 -0.33
N VAL A 87 17.36 -6.76 0.06
CA VAL A 87 17.11 -6.38 1.46
C VAL A 87 15.66 -6.72 1.83
N ILE A 88 15.43 -7.18 3.05
CA ILE A 88 14.10 -7.36 3.63
C ILE A 88 13.81 -6.19 4.55
N TYR A 89 12.74 -5.46 4.26
CA TYR A 89 12.28 -4.33 5.07
C TYR A 89 11.05 -4.68 5.91
N ASN A 90 10.93 -4.05 7.07
CA ASN A 90 9.70 -4.00 7.86
C ASN A 90 9.47 -2.57 8.35
N LYS A 91 8.41 -1.91 7.85
CA LYS A 91 8.10 -0.51 8.21
C LYS A 91 9.28 0.45 7.97
N ASP A 92 9.90 0.39 6.78
CA ASP A 92 11.12 1.13 6.42
C ASP A 92 12.40 0.75 7.16
N GLU A 93 12.34 -0.13 8.17
CA GLU A 93 13.53 -0.65 8.84
C GLU A 93 14.09 -1.86 8.10
N ILE A 94 15.42 -1.94 8.01
CA ILE A 94 16.12 -3.10 7.45
C ILE A 94 16.06 -4.24 8.48
N VAL A 95 15.40 -5.33 8.11
CA VAL A 95 15.35 -6.57 8.91
C VAL A 95 16.55 -7.45 8.61
N SER A 96 16.89 -7.61 7.33
CA SER A 96 18.01 -8.47 6.92
C SER A 96 18.48 -8.12 5.52
N VAL A 97 19.79 -8.19 5.27
CA VAL A 97 20.38 -8.24 3.94
C VAL A 97 20.50 -9.71 3.51
N LYS A 98 19.92 -10.07 2.36
CA LYS A 98 19.86 -11.47 1.89
C LYS A 98 21.00 -11.84 0.96
N LYS A 99 21.40 -10.92 0.08
CA LYS A 99 22.46 -11.09 -0.91
C LYS A 99 23.05 -9.73 -1.23
N GLU A 100 24.33 -9.68 -1.47
CA GLU A 100 25.06 -8.46 -1.84
C GLU A 100 26.10 -8.76 -2.93
N TRP A 101 26.25 -7.83 -3.86
CA TRP A 101 27.17 -7.90 -4.98
C TRP A 101 27.99 -6.62 -5.05
N ASP A 102 29.20 -6.73 -5.60
CA ASP A 102 30.01 -5.57 -5.96
C ASP A 102 29.52 -4.95 -7.29
N GLU A 103 30.13 -3.83 -7.69
CA GLU A 103 29.82 -3.13 -8.94
C GLU A 103 30.17 -3.95 -10.20
N ASN A 104 31.02 -4.96 -10.05
CA ASN A 104 31.38 -5.88 -11.13
C ASN A 104 30.34 -6.99 -11.30
N GLY A 105 29.53 -7.26 -10.28
CA GLY A 105 28.53 -8.32 -10.24
C GLY A 105 29.00 -9.57 -9.46
N ASN A 106 30.16 -9.52 -8.82
CA ASN A 106 30.65 -10.58 -7.96
C ASN A 106 29.92 -10.55 -6.61
N ARG A 107 29.55 -11.72 -6.11
CA ARG A 107 28.85 -11.82 -4.83
C ARG A 107 29.85 -11.63 -3.68
N ILE A 108 29.52 -10.72 -2.77
CA ILE A 108 30.34 -10.43 -1.57
C ILE A 108 29.81 -11.21 -0.35
N ASN A 109 28.50 -11.51 -0.33
CA ASN A 109 27.80 -12.17 0.78
C ASN A 109 26.57 -12.98 0.30
#